data_AF-A0A3R7D6M1-F1
#
_entry.id   AF-A0A3R7D6M1-F1
#
_cell.length_a   1.000
_cell.length_b   1.000
_cell.length_c   1.000
_cell.angle_alpha   90.00
_cell.angle_beta   90.00
_cell.angle_gamma   90.00
#
_symmetry.space_group_name_H-M   'P 1'
#
loop_
_entity.id
_entity.type
_entity.pdbx_description
1 polymer ?
#
loop_
_entity_poly.entity_id
_entity_poly.type
_entity_poly.pdbx_seq_one_letter_code
_entity_poly.pdbx_strand_id
1 'polypeptide(L)'
;MGVLIEEKEQVGELQKWFSGLWVESESVNTQDLEKYISSIKSSSAYDELKKSNSPLPSKSPSVKANRVDIGTDVQDIIKRDKDSHQRLIESIRKTAPDRVWINDYFDLAKEIIEFTGLESDDPRLVMSITKKGKIPITINQRYVLRYERDRGIGLIMPLDYGPQNYDKDRFIRAYDDGDEKYFYRNGVQEARWIVFERKNKIEFSEPIKDYWKQAVMTELKRSKNSGFKKFHEPIVYEAVMNLSYRNKLLEEVYHEPSKKKHIA
;
A
#
# COMPACT_ATOMS: atom_id res chain seq x y z
N MET A 1 12.82 25.55 -2.14
CA MET A 1 13.82 25.00 -3.06
C MET A 1 14.60 23.96 -2.31
N GLY A 2 14.73 22.75 -2.87
CA GLY A 2 15.67 21.75 -2.39
C GLY A 2 16.79 21.63 -3.41
N VAL A 3 18.01 21.35 -2.94
CA VAL A 3 19.16 21.05 -3.79
C VAL A 3 19.51 19.59 -3.56
N LEU A 4 19.59 18.83 -4.64
CA LEU A 4 20.09 17.45 -4.62
C LEU A 4 21.61 17.50 -4.68
N ILE A 5 22.27 16.82 -3.74
CA ILE A 5 23.73 16.71 -3.64
C ILE A 5 24.06 15.22 -3.77
N GLU A 6 24.84 14.85 -4.78
CA GLU A 6 25.21 13.46 -5.08
C GLU A 6 26.73 13.21 -4.93
N GLU A 7 27.50 14.28 -4.72
CA GLU A 7 28.93 14.27 -4.54
C GLU A 7 29.30 13.53 -3.25
N LYS A 8 29.97 12.37 -3.40
CA LYS A 8 30.31 11.47 -2.28
C LYS A 8 31.06 12.15 -1.14
N GLU A 9 31.92 13.12 -1.44
CA GLU A 9 32.68 13.86 -0.43
C GLU A 9 31.75 14.74 0.43
N GLN A 10 30.84 15.47 -0.21
CA GLN A 10 29.88 16.36 0.47
C GLN A 10 28.82 15.55 1.25
N VAL A 11 28.36 14.44 0.68
CA VAL A 11 27.48 13.49 1.39
C VAL A 11 28.20 12.90 2.62
N GLY A 12 29.48 12.55 2.49
CA GLY A 12 30.29 12.04 3.59
C GLY A 12 30.51 13.07 4.71
N GLU A 13 30.70 14.34 4.35
CA GLU A 13 30.80 15.45 5.31
C GLU A 13 29.48 15.64 6.08
N LEU A 14 28.35 15.68 5.37
CA LEU A 14 27.02 15.83 5.97
C LEU A 14 26.69 14.67 6.92
N GLN A 15 27.04 13.44 6.53
CA GLN A 15 26.85 12.27 7.39
C GLN A 15 27.67 12.39 8.69
N LYS A 16 28.94 12.80 8.60
CA LYS A 16 29.77 13.00 9.80
C LYS A 16 29.21 14.09 10.71
N TRP A 17 28.80 15.21 10.13
CA TRP A 17 28.22 16.32 10.89
C TRP A 17 26.93 15.89 11.61
N PHE A 18 26.03 15.20 10.90
CA PHE A 18 24.78 14.72 11.47
C PHE A 18 25.01 13.66 12.55
N SER A 19 25.92 12.71 12.34
CA SER A 19 26.28 11.72 13.36
C SER A 19 26.90 12.37 14.60
N GLY A 20 27.73 13.40 14.43
CA GLY A 20 28.27 14.17 15.56
C GLY A 20 27.18 14.83 16.39
N LEU A 21 26.27 15.56 15.74
CA LEU A 21 25.12 16.19 16.42
C LEU A 21 24.22 15.17 17.12
N TRP A 22 24.03 14.00 16.50
CA TRP A 22 23.18 12.95 17.08
C TRP A 22 23.79 12.35 18.35
N VAL A 23 25.12 12.18 18.38
CA VAL A 23 25.84 11.67 19.56
C VAL A 23 25.87 12.70 20.68
N GLU A 24 25.99 13.99 20.34
CA GLU A 24 25.97 15.08 21.33
C GLU A 24 24.56 15.42 21.83
N SER A 25 23.51 14.98 21.14
CA SER A 25 22.14 15.21 21.56
C SER A 25 21.72 14.27 22.70
N GLU A 26 21.15 14.84 23.75
CA GLU A 26 20.55 14.05 24.82
C GLU A 26 19.31 13.30 24.30
N SER A 27 19.08 12.09 24.80
CA SER A 27 17.88 11.34 24.48
C SER A 27 16.65 12.13 24.88
N VAL A 28 15.67 12.21 23.98
CA VAL A 28 14.43 12.97 24.23
C VAL A 28 13.75 12.43 25.49
N ASN A 29 13.75 13.23 26.55
CA ASN A 29 13.03 12.90 27.77
C ASN A 29 11.53 13.04 27.54
N THR A 30 10.84 11.91 27.45
CA THR A 30 9.39 11.87 27.21
C THR A 30 8.60 12.52 28.35
N GLN A 31 9.15 12.58 29.57
CA GLN A 31 8.51 13.24 30.71
C GLN A 31 8.50 14.77 30.57
N ASP A 32 9.57 15.36 30.02
CA ASP A 32 9.62 16.80 29.77
C ASP A 32 8.63 17.20 28.66
N LEU A 33 8.44 16.30 27.69
CA LEU A 33 7.47 16.44 26.61
C LEU A 33 6.02 16.38 27.14
N GLU A 34 5.72 15.43 28.02
CA GLU A 34 4.41 15.33 28.69
C GLU A 34 4.14 16.52 29.61
N LYS A 35 5.15 16.99 30.32
CA LYS A 35 5.08 18.19 31.18
C LYS A 35 4.81 19.44 30.37
N TYR A 36 5.49 19.60 29.22
CA TYR A 36 5.24 20.71 28.29
C TYR A 36 3.83 20.67 27.72
N ILE A 37 3.37 19.51 27.23
CA ILE A 37 2.00 19.32 26.72
C ILE A 37 0.96 19.66 27.79
N SER A 38 1.22 19.26 29.03
CA SER A 38 0.35 19.54 30.18
C SER A 38 0.34 21.02 30.54
N SER A 39 1.49 21.70 30.50
CA SER A 39 1.60 23.15 30.74
C SER A 39 0.91 23.99 29.67
N ILE A 40 0.86 23.49 28.43
CA ILE A 40 0.15 24.14 27.35
C ILE A 40 -1.36 23.99 27.54
N LYS A 41 -1.82 22.78 27.88
CA LYS A 41 -3.26 22.49 28.08
C LYS A 41 -3.86 23.23 29.27
N SER A 42 -3.06 23.59 30.28
CA SER A 42 -3.50 24.33 31.45
C SER A 42 -3.44 25.86 31.29
N SER A 43 -2.89 26.37 30.19
CA SER A 43 -2.85 27.81 29.91
C SER A 43 -4.18 28.28 29.31
N SER A 44 -4.73 29.38 29.82
CA SER A 44 -5.95 30.02 29.30
C SER A 44 -5.82 30.46 27.83
N ALA A 45 -4.59 30.57 27.31
CA ALA A 45 -4.32 30.85 25.91
C ALA A 45 -4.63 29.67 24.97
N TYR A 46 -4.74 28.43 25.49
CA TYR A 46 -5.02 27.25 24.67
C TYR A 46 -6.47 27.21 24.16
N ASP A 47 -7.41 27.73 24.96
CA ASP A 47 -8.81 27.87 24.54
C ASP A 47 -9.01 29.03 23.54
N GLU A 48 -8.16 30.06 23.59
CA GLU A 48 -8.14 31.14 22.59
C GLU A 48 -7.51 30.68 21.26
N LEU A 49 -6.45 29.86 21.29
CA LEU A 49 -5.83 29.28 20.10
C LEU A 49 -6.75 28.30 19.35
N LYS A 50 -7.67 27.63 20.03
CA LYS A 50 -8.70 26.79 19.38
C LYS A 50 -9.77 27.59 18.64
N LYS A 51 -9.97 28.87 18.98
CA LYS A 51 -10.98 29.75 18.37
C LYS A 51 -10.40 30.76 17.38
N SER A 52 -9.09 30.98 17.40
CA SER A 52 -8.41 31.91 16.51
C SER A 52 -7.98 31.23 15.21
N ASN A 53 -8.73 31.46 14.14
CA ASN A 53 -8.26 31.27 12.76
C ASN A 53 -7.46 32.48 12.24
N SER A 54 -6.97 33.34 13.14
CA SER A 54 -6.22 34.54 12.75
C SER A 54 -4.73 34.22 12.62
N PRO A 55 -4.12 34.45 11.45
CA PRO A 55 -2.69 34.21 11.27
C PRO A 55 -1.88 35.17 12.15
N LEU A 56 -0.90 34.62 12.87
CA LEU A 56 0.05 35.38 13.69
C LEU A 56 0.85 36.36 12.81
N PRO A 57 1.06 37.61 13.25
CA PRO A 57 1.86 38.58 12.52
C PRO A 57 3.34 38.20 12.61
N SER A 58 3.86 37.57 11.56
CA SER A 58 5.29 37.31 11.37
C SER A 58 5.94 38.47 10.61
N LYS A 59 7.06 38.98 11.13
CA LYS A 59 7.93 39.95 10.43
C LYS A 59 8.92 39.28 9.47
N SER A 60 8.92 37.95 9.38
CA SER A 60 9.73 37.23 8.40
C SER A 60 9.04 37.24 7.04
N PRO A 61 9.77 37.33 5.91
CA PRO A 61 9.17 37.19 4.59
C PRO A 61 8.33 35.91 4.55
N SER A 62 7.03 36.05 4.26
CA SER A 62 6.15 34.91 4.08
C SER A 62 6.72 34.07 2.93
N VAL A 63 7.35 32.95 3.26
CA VAL A 63 7.59 31.90 2.28
C VAL A 63 6.20 31.36 1.97
N LYS A 64 5.60 31.85 0.88
CA LYS A 64 4.45 31.23 0.25
C LYS A 64 4.89 29.88 -0.29
N ALA A 65 5.04 28.91 0.60
CA ALA A 65 5.09 27.52 0.22
C ALA A 65 3.66 27.15 -0.16
N ASN A 66 3.32 27.30 -1.44
CA ASN A 66 2.21 26.52 -1.98
C ASN A 66 2.61 25.06 -1.75
N ARG A 67 1.79 24.33 -0.99
CA ARG A 67 1.75 22.88 -1.16
C ARG A 67 1.41 22.68 -2.62
N VAL A 68 2.40 22.36 -3.42
CA VAL A 68 2.15 21.81 -4.74
C VAL A 68 1.56 20.44 -4.41
N ASP A 69 0.24 20.32 -4.55
CA ASP A 69 -0.37 19.02 -4.79
C ASP A 69 0.24 18.53 -6.10
N ILE A 70 1.37 17.84 -6.01
CA ILE A 70 1.91 17.04 -7.10
C ILE A 70 1.08 15.76 -7.06
N GLY A 71 -0.16 15.87 -7.50
CA GLY A 71 -1.11 14.78 -7.48
C GLY A 71 -2.32 15.17 -8.30
N THR A 72 -2.57 14.42 -9.36
CA THR A 72 -3.83 14.44 -10.12
C THR A 72 -5.00 14.60 -9.15
N ASP A 73 -5.87 15.58 -9.37
CA ASP A 73 -7.03 15.83 -8.51
C ASP A 73 -7.81 14.52 -8.36
N VAL A 74 -8.07 14.12 -7.10
CA VAL A 74 -8.84 12.91 -6.77
C VAL A 74 -10.18 12.91 -7.51
N GLN A 75 -10.78 14.10 -7.69
CA GLN A 75 -12.03 14.23 -8.45
C GLN A 75 -11.85 13.94 -9.93
N ASP A 76 -10.73 14.34 -10.52
CA ASP A 76 -10.42 14.03 -11.92
C ASP A 76 -10.19 12.54 -12.13
N ILE A 77 -9.51 11.86 -11.20
CA ILE A 77 -9.33 10.39 -11.23
C ILE A 77 -10.70 9.70 -11.21
N ILE A 78 -11.57 10.07 -10.26
CA ILE A 78 -12.91 9.49 -10.12
C ILE A 78 -13.75 9.75 -11.37
N LYS A 79 -13.68 10.97 -11.92
CA LYS A 79 -14.46 11.36 -13.09
C LYS A 79 -14.01 10.62 -14.35
N ARG A 80 -12.70 10.45 -14.55
CA ARG A 80 -12.12 9.73 -15.69
C ARG A 80 -12.52 8.25 -15.68
N ASP A 81 -12.47 7.63 -14.51
CA ASP A 81 -12.62 6.17 -14.34
C ASP A 81 -13.89 5.77 -13.57
N LYS A 82 -14.98 6.55 -13.71
CA LYS A 82 -16.19 6.48 -12.88
C LYS A 82 -16.76 5.05 -12.74
N ASP A 83 -16.90 4.32 -13.84
CA ASP A 83 -17.48 2.97 -13.82
C ASP A 83 -16.55 1.96 -13.16
N SER A 84 -15.23 2.08 -13.40
CA SER A 84 -14.22 1.23 -12.76
C SER A 84 -14.09 1.54 -11.26
N HIS A 85 -14.19 2.81 -10.88
CA HIS A 85 -14.23 3.24 -9.49
C HIS A 85 -15.43 2.63 -8.74
N GLN A 86 -16.63 2.70 -9.33
CA GLN A 86 -17.83 2.10 -8.74
C GLN A 86 -17.69 0.57 -8.58
N ARG A 87 -17.16 -0.11 -9.61
CA ARG A 87 -16.86 -1.56 -9.53
C ARG A 87 -15.83 -1.87 -8.44
N LEU A 88 -14.85 -1.01 -8.23
CA LEU A 88 -13.85 -1.18 -7.17
C LEU A 88 -14.49 -1.06 -5.79
N ILE A 89 -15.35 -0.05 -5.57
CA ILE A 89 -16.11 0.11 -4.33
C ILE A 89 -16.92 -1.16 -4.04
N GLU A 90 -17.69 -1.65 -5.02
CA GLU A 90 -18.51 -2.85 -4.89
C GLU A 90 -17.66 -4.10 -4.61
N SER A 91 -16.52 -4.22 -5.30
CA SER A 91 -15.55 -5.29 -5.09
C SER A 91 -15.05 -5.32 -3.65
N ILE A 92 -14.65 -4.17 -3.10
CA ILE A 92 -14.15 -4.05 -1.73
C ILE A 92 -15.29 -4.36 -0.73
N ARG A 93 -16.47 -3.75 -0.87
CA ARG A 93 -17.63 -4.01 0.01
C ARG A 93 -18.01 -5.50 0.07
N LYS A 94 -17.87 -6.20 -1.05
CA LYS A 94 -18.21 -7.63 -1.15
C LYS A 94 -17.18 -8.56 -0.51
N THR A 95 -15.91 -8.16 -0.45
CA THR A 95 -14.81 -9.10 -0.18
C THR A 95 -13.91 -8.72 0.99
N ALA A 96 -13.69 -7.44 1.21
CA ALA A 96 -12.85 -6.97 2.31
C ALA A 96 -13.66 -7.01 3.62
N PRO A 97 -13.13 -7.63 4.68
CA PRO A 97 -13.84 -7.75 5.94
C PRO A 97 -13.96 -6.40 6.66
N ASP A 98 -12.93 -5.57 6.55
CA ASP A 98 -12.84 -4.28 7.21
C ASP A 98 -11.81 -3.40 6.51
N ARG A 99 -11.79 -2.12 6.89
CA ARG A 99 -10.91 -1.09 6.33
C ARG A 99 -9.43 -1.38 6.54
N VAL A 100 -9.06 -2.00 7.65
CA VAL A 100 -7.65 -2.29 7.98
C VAL A 100 -7.13 -3.35 7.03
N TRP A 101 -7.87 -4.44 6.87
CA TRP A 101 -7.48 -5.57 6.04
C TRP A 101 -7.25 -5.18 4.57
N ILE A 102 -8.14 -4.37 3.98
CA ILE A 102 -7.95 -3.92 2.58
C ILE A 102 -6.81 -2.91 2.45
N ASN A 103 -6.57 -2.09 3.47
CA ASN A 103 -5.39 -1.23 3.51
C ASN A 103 -4.10 -2.05 3.51
N ASP A 104 -4.00 -3.06 4.38
CA ASP A 104 -2.82 -3.94 4.41
C ASP A 104 -2.61 -4.64 3.06
N TYR A 105 -3.71 -5.02 2.37
CA TYR A 105 -3.63 -5.59 1.03
C TYR A 105 -3.06 -4.60 0.02
N PHE A 106 -3.52 -3.35 0.04
CA PHE A 106 -3.00 -2.31 -0.84
C PHE A 106 -1.57 -1.89 -0.49
N ASP A 107 -1.15 -1.99 0.77
CA ASP A 107 0.23 -1.77 1.18
C ASP A 107 1.14 -2.89 0.68
N LEU A 108 0.71 -4.15 0.77
CA LEU A 108 1.44 -5.27 0.20
C LEU A 108 1.53 -5.16 -1.33
N ALA A 109 0.44 -4.73 -1.98
CA ALA A 109 0.43 -4.43 -3.41
C ALA A 109 1.43 -3.31 -3.75
N LYS A 110 1.44 -2.24 -2.97
CA LYS A 110 2.35 -1.11 -3.16
C LYS A 110 3.80 -1.55 -3.04
N GLU A 111 4.12 -2.38 -2.04
CA GLU A 111 5.46 -2.91 -1.84
C GLU A 111 6.01 -3.60 -3.10
N ILE A 112 5.19 -4.40 -3.80
CA ILE A 112 5.66 -5.09 -5.01
C ILE A 112 5.74 -4.17 -6.23
N ILE A 113 4.85 -3.18 -6.34
CA ILE A 113 4.91 -2.19 -7.42
C ILE A 113 6.16 -1.32 -7.27
N GLU A 114 6.44 -0.81 -6.07
CA GLU A 114 7.65 -0.03 -5.77
C GLU A 114 8.91 -0.86 -5.98
N PHE A 115 8.93 -2.11 -5.52
CA PHE A 115 10.07 -3.01 -5.71
C PHE A 115 10.37 -3.30 -7.19
N THR A 116 9.35 -3.41 -8.03
CA THR A 116 9.52 -3.71 -9.46
C THR A 116 9.71 -2.46 -10.33
N GLY A 117 9.35 -1.28 -9.81
CA GLY A 117 9.37 -0.02 -10.56
C GLY A 117 8.38 -0.01 -11.73
N LEU A 118 7.29 -0.78 -11.64
CA LEU A 118 6.29 -0.85 -12.71
C LEU A 118 5.30 0.31 -12.61
N GLU A 119 5.17 1.04 -13.71
CA GLU A 119 4.15 2.07 -13.88
C GLU A 119 2.81 1.47 -14.34
N SER A 120 1.71 2.20 -14.17
CA SER A 120 0.37 1.72 -14.53
C SER A 120 0.25 1.32 -16.00
N ASP A 121 0.92 2.04 -16.90
CA ASP A 121 0.87 1.81 -18.33
C ASP A 121 1.81 0.67 -18.78
N ASP A 122 2.70 0.17 -17.91
CA ASP A 122 3.66 -0.87 -18.26
C ASP A 122 2.94 -2.11 -18.84
N PRO A 123 3.35 -2.59 -20.04
CA PRO A 123 2.64 -3.66 -20.74
C PRO A 123 2.69 -5.01 -20.01
N ARG A 124 3.57 -5.17 -19.02
CA ARG A 124 3.73 -6.37 -18.20
C ARG A 124 2.79 -6.37 -17.00
N LEU A 125 2.36 -5.20 -16.51
CA LEU A 125 1.54 -5.06 -15.32
C LEU A 125 0.05 -5.10 -15.64
N VAL A 126 -0.68 -5.96 -14.92
CA VAL A 126 -2.15 -6.00 -14.94
C VAL A 126 -2.69 -6.04 -13.52
N MET A 127 -3.37 -4.97 -13.13
CA MET A 127 -4.20 -4.91 -11.93
C MET A 127 -5.65 -4.89 -12.40
N SER A 128 -6.48 -5.82 -11.93
CA SER A 128 -7.82 -6.01 -12.49
C SER A 128 -8.86 -6.19 -11.40
N ILE A 129 -10.13 -5.98 -11.73
CA ILE A 129 -11.27 -6.26 -10.85
C ILE A 129 -12.03 -7.43 -11.47
N THR A 130 -11.91 -8.61 -10.87
CA THR A 130 -12.56 -9.82 -11.39
C THR A 130 -14.06 -9.79 -11.13
N LYS A 131 -14.85 -10.55 -11.91
CA LYS A 131 -16.30 -10.73 -11.69
C LYS A 131 -16.67 -11.21 -10.28
N LYS A 132 -15.75 -11.89 -9.59
CA LYS A 132 -15.95 -12.38 -8.21
C LYS A 132 -15.61 -11.31 -7.16
N GLY A 133 -15.25 -10.09 -7.56
CA GLY A 133 -14.84 -9.02 -6.67
C GLY A 133 -13.45 -9.23 -6.08
N LYS A 134 -12.58 -9.99 -6.74
CA LYS A 134 -11.15 -10.09 -6.38
C LYS A 134 -10.33 -9.06 -7.15
N ILE A 135 -9.26 -8.57 -6.54
CA ILE A 135 -8.36 -7.57 -7.13
C ILE A 135 -6.95 -8.17 -7.34
N PRO A 136 -6.74 -9.10 -8.27
CA PRO A 136 -5.41 -9.69 -8.48
C PRO A 136 -4.43 -8.71 -9.13
N ILE A 137 -3.17 -8.85 -8.75
CA ILE A 137 -2.01 -8.28 -9.44
C ILE A 137 -1.37 -9.39 -10.24
N THR A 138 -1.18 -9.12 -11.52
CA THR A 138 -0.59 -10.04 -12.49
C THR A 138 0.61 -9.34 -13.09
N ILE A 139 1.74 -10.04 -13.12
CA ILE A 139 2.90 -9.62 -13.89
C ILE A 139 3.05 -10.65 -15.01
N ASN A 140 3.14 -10.16 -16.25
CA ASN A 140 3.18 -10.98 -17.45
C ASN A 140 1.98 -11.96 -17.52
N GLN A 141 2.18 -13.26 -17.28
CA GLN A 141 1.09 -14.25 -17.43
C GLN A 141 0.68 -14.91 -16.12
N ARG A 142 1.23 -14.49 -14.98
CA ARG A 142 0.95 -15.13 -13.68
C ARG A 142 0.46 -14.11 -12.66
N TYR A 143 -0.50 -14.54 -11.86
CA TYR A 143 -0.84 -13.84 -10.64
C TYR A 143 0.38 -13.83 -9.72
N VAL A 144 0.71 -12.66 -9.20
CA VAL A 144 1.79 -12.48 -8.23
C VAL A 144 1.26 -12.20 -6.83
N LEU A 145 0.08 -11.57 -6.75
CA LEU A 145 -0.64 -11.29 -5.52
C LEU A 145 -2.13 -11.35 -5.80
N ARG A 146 -2.87 -12.07 -4.96
CA ARG A 146 -4.35 -12.11 -5.01
C ARG A 146 -4.88 -12.62 -3.69
N TYR A 147 -5.89 -11.98 -3.13
CA TYR A 147 -6.62 -12.58 -2.02
C TYR A 147 -7.59 -13.70 -2.45
N GLU A 148 -7.74 -14.69 -1.59
CA GLU A 148 -8.60 -15.85 -1.78
C GLU A 148 -9.91 -15.74 -0.98
N ARG A 149 -10.76 -16.75 -1.13
CA ARG A 149 -11.92 -16.91 -0.23
C ARG A 149 -11.40 -17.15 1.20
N ASP A 150 -12.20 -16.77 2.19
CA ASP A 150 -11.87 -16.93 3.61
C ASP A 150 -10.65 -16.13 4.10
N ARG A 151 -10.36 -15.02 3.41
CA ARG A 151 -9.32 -14.04 3.79
C ARG A 151 -7.90 -14.63 3.75
N GLY A 152 -7.66 -15.59 2.87
CA GLY A 152 -6.31 -16.03 2.51
C GLY A 152 -5.64 -15.04 1.56
N ILE A 153 -4.32 -14.92 1.63
CA ILE A 153 -3.50 -14.14 0.68
C ILE A 153 -2.64 -15.09 -0.14
N GLY A 154 -2.90 -15.12 -1.44
CA GLY A 154 -2.16 -15.93 -2.40
C GLY A 154 -0.99 -15.15 -2.99
N LEU A 155 0.19 -15.77 -2.95
CA LEU A 155 1.45 -15.26 -3.48
C LEU A 155 2.04 -16.26 -4.48
N ILE A 156 2.69 -15.75 -5.52
CA ILE A 156 3.60 -16.59 -6.31
C ILE A 156 4.85 -16.90 -5.49
N MET A 157 5.28 -18.15 -5.49
CA MET A 157 6.48 -18.59 -4.77
C MET A 157 7.40 -19.39 -5.70
N PRO A 158 8.71 -19.35 -5.47
CA PRO A 158 9.66 -20.20 -6.18
C PRO A 158 9.55 -21.67 -5.71
N LEU A 159 10.10 -22.61 -6.48
CA LEU A 159 10.00 -24.05 -6.19
C LEU A 159 10.84 -24.50 -4.98
N ASP A 160 11.78 -23.69 -4.53
CA ASP A 160 12.58 -23.89 -3.32
C ASP A 160 11.81 -23.52 -2.03
N TYR A 161 10.75 -22.69 -2.13
CA TYR A 161 9.82 -22.46 -1.03
C TYR A 161 8.93 -23.68 -0.81
N GLY A 162 9.34 -24.57 0.10
CA GLY A 162 8.77 -25.89 0.26
C GLY A 162 8.04 -26.16 1.58
N PRO A 163 7.53 -27.40 1.76
CA PRO A 163 6.71 -27.82 2.90
C PRO A 163 7.31 -27.56 4.27
N GLN A 164 8.63 -27.53 4.38
CA GLN A 164 9.35 -27.21 5.61
C GLN A 164 8.98 -25.82 6.19
N ASN A 165 8.45 -24.92 5.37
CA ASN A 165 8.04 -23.57 5.78
C ASN A 165 6.54 -23.46 6.10
N TYR A 166 5.72 -24.44 5.70
CA TYR A 166 4.26 -24.28 5.63
C TYR A 166 3.59 -24.15 6.99
N ASP A 167 3.98 -25.00 7.95
CA ASP A 167 3.39 -24.98 9.30
C ASP A 167 3.78 -23.71 10.06
N LYS A 168 5.03 -23.25 9.87
CA LYS A 168 5.55 -22.02 10.48
C LYS A 168 4.82 -20.78 9.95
N ASP A 169 4.53 -20.76 8.65
CA ASP A 169 4.08 -19.54 7.96
C ASP A 169 2.55 -19.43 7.84
N ARG A 170 1.82 -20.35 8.48
CA ARG A 170 0.35 -20.46 8.46
C ARG A 170 -0.20 -20.62 7.05
N PHE A 171 0.34 -21.60 6.35
CA PHE A 171 -0.14 -22.00 5.03
C PHE A 171 -1.58 -22.55 5.11
N ILE A 172 -2.43 -22.13 4.18
CA ILE A 172 -3.73 -22.76 3.94
C ILE A 172 -3.55 -23.74 2.78
N ARG A 173 -3.81 -25.03 3.01
CA ARG A 173 -4.10 -25.96 1.91
C ARG A 173 -5.36 -25.47 1.22
N ALA A 174 -5.19 -24.73 0.13
CA ALA A 174 -6.23 -23.89 -0.43
C ALA A 174 -7.41 -24.65 -1.09
N TYR A 175 -7.41 -25.98 -1.08
CA TYR A 175 -8.39 -26.82 -1.77
C TYR A 175 -8.65 -28.12 -1.00
N ASP A 176 -9.89 -28.57 -0.99
CA ASP A 176 -10.37 -29.82 -0.36
C ASP A 176 -9.63 -31.07 -0.89
N ASP A 177 -9.00 -30.99 -2.06
CA ASP A 177 -8.26 -32.09 -2.71
C ASP A 177 -6.76 -32.14 -2.37
N GLY A 178 -6.25 -31.28 -1.48
CA GLY A 178 -4.90 -31.43 -0.92
C GLY A 178 -3.72 -31.07 -1.83
N ASP A 179 -3.94 -30.72 -3.09
CA ASP A 179 -2.86 -30.44 -4.05
C ASP A 179 -2.32 -29.00 -4.02
N GLU A 180 -0.99 -28.88 -3.97
CA GLU A 180 -0.25 -27.64 -4.20
C GLU A 180 -0.47 -27.14 -5.63
N LYS A 181 -0.80 -25.86 -5.80
CA LYS A 181 -0.94 -25.29 -7.13
C LYS A 181 0.41 -24.87 -7.70
N TYR A 182 0.71 -25.42 -8.86
CA TYR A 182 1.90 -25.07 -9.62
C TYR A 182 1.52 -24.26 -10.86
N PHE A 183 2.41 -23.35 -11.23
CA PHE A 183 2.42 -22.79 -12.56
C PHE A 183 3.35 -23.59 -13.45
N TYR A 184 2.85 -23.96 -14.62
CA TYR A 184 3.56 -24.77 -15.59
C TYR A 184 3.97 -23.96 -16.81
N ARG A 185 4.98 -24.45 -17.52
CA ARG A 185 5.32 -24.07 -18.90
C ARG A 185 5.80 -25.32 -19.63
N ASN A 186 5.18 -25.64 -20.76
CA ASN A 186 5.54 -26.83 -21.56
C ASN A 186 5.61 -28.13 -20.73
N GLY A 187 4.71 -28.28 -19.75
CA GLY A 187 4.67 -29.44 -18.86
C GLY A 187 5.63 -29.41 -17.67
N VAL A 188 6.50 -28.41 -17.55
CA VAL A 188 7.47 -28.26 -16.46
C VAL A 188 6.96 -27.28 -15.42
N GLN A 189 7.05 -27.64 -14.13
CA GLN A 189 6.76 -26.73 -13.01
C GLN A 189 7.82 -25.63 -12.96
N GLU A 190 7.39 -24.38 -12.84
CA GLU A 190 8.32 -23.23 -12.74
C GLU A 190 8.11 -22.38 -11.48
N ALA A 191 6.91 -22.41 -10.90
CA ALA A 191 6.58 -21.65 -9.70
C ALA A 191 5.40 -22.31 -8.97
N ARG A 192 5.24 -21.97 -7.69
CA ARG A 192 4.11 -22.34 -6.85
C ARG A 192 3.15 -21.17 -6.66
N TRP A 193 1.90 -21.48 -6.40
CA TRP A 193 0.89 -20.56 -5.89
C TRP A 193 0.54 -20.99 -4.47
N ILE A 194 0.97 -20.19 -3.49
CA ILE A 194 0.85 -20.50 -2.07
C ILE A 194 -0.12 -19.51 -1.43
N VAL A 195 -1.06 -20.02 -0.64
CA VAL A 195 -2.07 -19.21 0.05
C VAL A 195 -1.80 -19.22 1.55
N PHE A 196 -1.73 -18.04 2.15
CA PHE A 196 -1.43 -17.85 3.56
C PHE A 196 -2.66 -17.36 4.32
N GLU A 197 -2.89 -17.89 5.51
CA GLU A 197 -4.00 -17.42 6.36
C GLU A 197 -3.69 -16.04 6.95
N ARG A 198 -4.46 -15.02 6.54
CA ARG A 198 -4.29 -13.63 6.97
C ARG A 198 -5.64 -12.97 7.25
N LYS A 199 -6.42 -13.58 8.16
CA LYS A 199 -7.82 -13.20 8.43
C LYS A 199 -8.03 -11.81 9.03
N ASN A 200 -7.10 -11.37 9.89
CA ASN A 200 -7.25 -10.16 10.70
C ASN A 200 -6.24 -9.06 10.30
N LYS A 201 -5.06 -9.46 9.84
CA LYS A 201 -3.97 -8.56 9.45
C LYS A 201 -3.16 -9.25 8.36
N ILE A 202 -2.76 -8.50 7.33
CA ILE A 202 -1.90 -9.01 6.27
C ILE A 202 -0.46 -8.56 6.56
N GLU A 203 0.30 -9.47 7.17
CA GLU A 203 1.70 -9.25 7.48
C GLU A 203 2.51 -10.50 7.13
N PHE A 204 3.68 -10.30 6.55
CA PHE A 204 4.59 -11.36 6.14
C PHE A 204 5.97 -11.09 6.70
N SER A 205 6.65 -12.15 7.12
CA SER A 205 8.04 -12.07 7.53
C SER A 205 8.92 -11.75 6.30
N GLU A 206 10.05 -11.09 6.53
CA GLU A 206 10.99 -10.76 5.45
C GLU A 206 11.43 -12.00 4.64
N PRO A 207 11.70 -13.18 5.22
CA PRO A 207 12.02 -14.37 4.43
C PRO A 207 10.91 -14.75 3.42
N ILE A 208 9.63 -14.63 3.78
CA ILE A 208 8.52 -14.91 2.85
C ILE A 208 8.52 -13.87 1.72
N LYS A 209 8.74 -12.60 2.07
CA LYS A 209 8.78 -11.50 1.10
C LYS A 209 9.96 -11.65 0.14
N ASP A 210 11.11 -12.13 0.60
CA ASP A 210 12.29 -12.37 -0.24
C ASP A 210 12.02 -13.43 -1.30
N TYR A 211 11.45 -14.58 -0.90
CA TYR A 211 11.03 -15.62 -1.84
C TYR A 211 9.98 -15.10 -2.83
N TRP A 212 8.98 -14.39 -2.34
CA TRP A 212 7.95 -13.80 -3.18
C TRP A 212 8.53 -12.82 -4.21
N LYS A 213 9.39 -11.89 -3.77
CA LYS A 213 10.09 -10.92 -4.64
C LYS A 213 10.98 -11.63 -5.67
N GLN A 214 11.68 -12.69 -5.30
CA GLN A 214 12.48 -13.50 -6.23
C GLN A 214 11.60 -14.12 -7.34
N ALA A 215 10.46 -14.71 -6.98
CA ALA A 215 9.51 -15.26 -7.94
C ALA A 215 8.92 -14.17 -8.85
N VAL A 216 8.60 -13.00 -8.29
CA VAL A 216 8.15 -11.84 -9.05
C VAL A 216 9.19 -11.38 -10.06
N MET A 217 10.46 -11.25 -9.67
CA MET A 217 11.53 -10.87 -10.61
C MET A 217 11.74 -11.90 -11.72
N THR A 218 11.58 -13.18 -11.39
CA THR A 218 11.64 -14.25 -12.38
C THR A 218 10.50 -14.10 -13.39
N GLU A 219 9.29 -13.83 -12.92
CA GLU A 219 8.12 -13.59 -13.78
C GLU A 219 8.29 -12.31 -14.61
N LEU A 220 8.82 -11.25 -14.03
CA LEU A 220 9.04 -9.96 -14.70
C LEU A 220 10.00 -10.07 -15.90
N LYS A 221 11.08 -10.84 -15.74
CA LYS A 221 12.07 -11.09 -16.80
C LYS A 221 11.56 -12.02 -17.90
N ARG A 222 10.48 -12.76 -17.65
CA ARG A 222 10.01 -13.85 -18.50
C ARG A 222 9.39 -13.38 -19.82
N SER A 223 8.72 -12.24 -19.82
CA SER A 223 8.03 -11.69 -21.00
C SER A 223 8.06 -10.17 -20.97
N LYS A 224 7.87 -9.58 -22.15
CA LYS A 224 7.76 -8.12 -22.33
C LYS A 224 6.32 -7.63 -22.21
N ASN A 225 5.33 -8.50 -22.37
CA ASN A 225 3.91 -8.15 -22.36
C ASN A 225 3.08 -9.18 -21.59
N SER A 226 1.98 -8.70 -20.99
CA SER A 226 0.90 -9.51 -20.45
C SER A 226 -0.19 -9.77 -21.49
N GLY A 227 -0.61 -11.04 -21.63
CA GLY A 227 -1.79 -11.41 -22.43
C GLY A 227 -3.10 -10.93 -21.80
N PHE A 228 -3.05 -10.49 -20.54
CA PHE A 228 -4.19 -10.00 -19.78
C PHE A 228 -4.30 -8.47 -19.79
N LYS A 229 -3.46 -7.74 -20.55
CA LYS A 229 -3.40 -6.27 -20.52
C LYS A 229 -4.76 -5.60 -20.77
N LYS A 230 -5.62 -6.20 -21.60
CA LYS A 230 -7.00 -5.73 -21.85
C LYS A 230 -7.91 -5.70 -20.61
N PHE A 231 -7.51 -6.35 -19.51
CA PHE A 231 -8.23 -6.36 -18.24
C PHE A 231 -7.58 -5.44 -17.20
N HIS A 232 -6.55 -4.69 -17.56
CA HIS A 232 -5.90 -3.74 -16.67
C HIS A 232 -6.86 -2.59 -16.36
N GLU A 233 -7.00 -2.27 -15.09
CA GLU A 233 -7.86 -1.22 -14.54
C GLU A 233 -6.95 -0.20 -13.84
N PRO A 234 -6.60 0.93 -14.49
CA PRO A 234 -5.69 1.93 -13.92
C PRO A 234 -6.16 2.45 -12.56
N ILE A 235 -7.46 2.48 -12.33
CA ILE A 235 -8.05 2.90 -11.04
C ILE A 235 -7.58 2.06 -9.85
N VAL A 236 -7.22 0.80 -10.08
CA VAL A 236 -6.67 -0.08 -9.04
C VAL A 236 -5.21 0.30 -8.74
N TYR A 237 -4.45 0.69 -9.77
CA TYR A 237 -3.10 1.22 -9.58
C TYR A 237 -3.15 2.51 -8.76
N GLU A 238 -4.08 3.42 -9.07
CA GLU A 238 -4.31 4.64 -8.28
C GLU A 238 -4.68 4.31 -6.83
N ALA A 239 -5.56 3.33 -6.60
CA ALA A 239 -5.89 2.88 -5.24
C ALA A 239 -4.66 2.38 -4.46
N VAL A 240 -3.66 1.84 -5.16
CA VAL A 240 -2.43 1.33 -4.54
C VAL A 240 -1.37 2.42 -4.38
N MET A 241 -1.16 3.29 -5.36
CA MET A 241 -0.04 4.24 -5.34
C MET A 241 -0.43 5.63 -4.84
N ASN A 242 -1.68 6.06 -5.02
CA ASN A 242 -2.17 7.38 -4.63
C ASN A 242 -2.91 7.32 -3.29
N LEU A 243 -2.24 7.73 -2.22
CA LEU A 243 -2.80 7.69 -0.85
C LEU A 243 -4.06 8.54 -0.70
N SER A 244 -4.12 9.70 -1.33
CA SER A 244 -5.29 10.60 -1.27
C SER A 244 -6.52 9.94 -1.91
N TYR A 245 -6.34 9.35 -3.10
CA TYR A 245 -7.40 8.60 -3.77
C TYR A 245 -7.82 7.37 -2.97
N ARG A 246 -6.85 6.59 -2.45
CA ARG A 246 -7.13 5.42 -1.59
C ARG A 246 -7.96 5.80 -0.38
N ASN A 247 -7.60 6.87 0.31
CA ASN A 247 -8.33 7.34 1.49
C ASN A 247 -9.78 7.70 1.13
N LYS A 248 -9.98 8.42 0.03
CA LYS A 248 -11.31 8.77 -0.45
C LYS A 248 -12.14 7.54 -0.82
N LEU A 249 -11.54 6.60 -1.56
CA LEU A 249 -12.17 5.33 -1.91
C LEU A 249 -12.64 4.57 -0.67
N LEU A 250 -11.78 4.44 0.35
CA LEU A 250 -12.12 3.70 1.56
C LEU A 250 -13.10 4.43 2.47
N GLU A 251 -13.10 5.76 2.47
CA GLU A 251 -14.18 6.54 3.08
C GLU A 251 -15.51 6.20 2.41
N GLU A 252 -15.60 6.22 1.08
CA GLU A 252 -16.86 5.88 0.39
C GLU A 252 -17.31 4.44 0.61
N VAL A 253 -16.38 3.49 0.74
CA VAL A 253 -16.69 2.09 1.05
C VAL A 253 -17.30 1.93 2.43
N TYR A 254 -16.69 2.54 3.46
CA TYR A 254 -16.99 2.28 4.88
C TYR A 254 -17.75 3.39 5.62
N HIS A 255 -18.03 4.53 4.98
CA HIS A 255 -18.89 5.55 5.58
C HIS A 255 -20.36 5.19 5.35
N GLU A 256 -21.09 4.94 6.45
CA GLU A 256 -22.54 4.80 6.39
C GLU A 256 -23.18 6.15 6.03
N PRO A 257 -24.12 6.23 5.08
CA PRO A 257 -25.02 7.37 5.04
C PRO A 257 -25.80 7.32 6.36
N SER A 258 -25.55 8.28 7.24
CA SER A 258 -26.35 8.46 8.45
C SER A 258 -27.81 8.46 8.03
N LYS A 259 -28.55 7.39 8.35
CA LYS A 259 -30.00 7.35 8.18
C LYS A 259 -30.51 8.57 8.93
N LYS A 260 -31.04 9.56 8.21
CA LYS A 260 -31.90 10.59 8.80
C LYS A 260 -32.99 9.82 9.51
N LYS A 261 -32.91 9.73 10.85
CA LYS A 261 -34.07 9.45 11.68
C LYS A 261 -35.01 10.61 11.42
N HIS A 262 -35.92 10.45 10.47
CA HIS A 262 -37.17 11.18 10.49
C HIS A 262 -37.86 10.76 11.78
N ILE A 263 -37.68 11.58 12.81
CA ILE A 263 -38.58 11.63 13.94
C ILE A 263 -39.85 12.25 13.35
N ALA A 264 -40.88 11.42 13.20
CA ALA A 264 -42.27 11.85 13.12
C ALA A 264 -42.92 11.44 14.45
#